data_AF-A0A4Q1KM60-F1
#
_entry.id   AF-A0A4Q1KM60-F1
#
_cell.length_a   1.000
_cell.length_b   1.000
_cell.length_c   1.000
_cell.angle_alpha   90.00
_cell.angle_beta   90.00
_cell.angle_gamma   90.00
#
_symmetry.space_group_name_H-M   'P 1'
#
loop_
_entity.id
_entity.type
_entity.pdbx_description
1 polymer ?
#
loop_
_entity_poly.entity_id
_entity_poly.type
_entity_poly.pdbx_seq_one_letter_code
_entity_poly.pdbx_strand_id
1 'polypeptide(L)'
;MANFANIGIDGAGSTRSRVTNAIALASQRTGVDFGYLLGQAKMESSLNPTAKAGTSSATGLYQFIDQSWLGVINQHGHQYGLGWAANAIGQSSSGQYYVADPELRQQILDLRNHPETASVMAAQHAADNKAALEARLGREAQPVDLYLAHFLGVGGAGKFLEVHDRNPSASGAALFPSAARANRGIFYDKAGNARSLADIRASFAARLNRGADGALDAGNTVAPSDWLAVRARNADLADASAALEDENPSDFAREQTQRLQNSISAEDLIRPQPQTARLAYLMLATLGR
;
A
#
# COMPACT_ATOMS: atom_id res chain seq x y z
N MET A 1 -33.17 -21.93 42.09
CA MET A 1 -33.33 -22.13 40.64
C MET A 1 -32.21 -21.37 39.96
N ALA A 2 -31.40 -22.08 39.17
CA ALA A 2 -30.09 -21.61 38.72
C ALA A 2 -30.19 -20.47 37.70
N ASN A 3 -29.33 -19.46 37.90
CA ASN A 3 -29.16 -18.28 37.07
C ASN A 3 -28.60 -18.64 35.68
N PHE A 4 -29.34 -18.31 34.63
CA PHE A 4 -28.79 -18.18 33.27
C PHE A 4 -28.12 -16.81 33.13
N ALA A 5 -26.85 -16.73 33.54
CA ALA A 5 -26.02 -15.57 33.29
C ALA A 5 -24.57 -16.01 33.12
N ASN A 6 -24.22 -16.60 31.96
CA ASN A 6 -22.86 -16.53 31.44
C ASN A 6 -22.76 -17.03 29.98
N ILE A 7 -22.95 -16.16 29.01
CA ILE A 7 -22.26 -16.25 27.71
C ILE A 7 -21.82 -14.83 27.36
N GLY A 8 -20.69 -14.42 27.94
CA GLY A 8 -19.95 -13.26 27.44
C GLY A 8 -19.39 -13.64 26.07
N ILE A 9 -19.97 -13.10 24.99
CA ILE A 9 -19.31 -13.11 23.69
C ILE A 9 -18.22 -12.05 23.76
N ASP A 10 -16.99 -12.48 24.02
CA ASP A 10 -15.81 -11.61 24.01
C ASP A 10 -15.60 -11.06 22.59
N GLY A 11 -16.02 -9.82 22.34
CA GLY A 11 -15.92 -9.15 21.02
C GLY A 11 -14.48 -9.04 20.47
N ALA A 12 -13.47 -9.17 21.34
CA ALA A 12 -12.06 -9.25 20.95
C ALA A 12 -11.70 -10.59 20.27
N GLY A 13 -12.32 -11.71 20.67
CA GLY A 13 -12.15 -13.02 20.03
C GLY A 13 -12.78 -13.06 18.63
N SER A 14 -13.96 -12.45 18.49
CA SER A 14 -14.66 -12.30 17.20
C SER A 14 -13.87 -11.42 16.22
N THR A 15 -13.35 -10.27 16.68
CA THR A 15 -12.55 -9.36 15.83
C THR A 15 -11.23 -10.00 15.38
N ARG A 16 -10.50 -10.69 16.26
CA ARG A 16 -9.27 -11.39 15.85
C ARG A 16 -9.56 -12.51 14.84
N SER A 17 -10.63 -13.28 15.05
CA SER A 17 -11.07 -14.31 14.10
C SER A 17 -11.40 -13.70 12.73
N ARG A 18 -12.12 -12.58 12.71
CA ARG A 18 -12.44 -11.82 11.48
C ARG A 18 -11.18 -11.35 10.76
N VAL A 19 -10.21 -10.78 11.48
CA VAL A 19 -8.93 -10.33 10.91
C VAL A 19 -8.17 -11.49 10.29
N THR A 20 -7.98 -12.59 11.02
CA THR A 20 -7.24 -13.75 10.50
C THR A 20 -7.91 -14.35 9.26
N ASN A 21 -9.24 -14.43 9.24
CA ASN A 21 -10.00 -14.92 8.07
C ASN A 21 -9.87 -13.98 6.86
N ALA A 22 -9.89 -12.67 7.07
CA ALA A 22 -9.68 -11.69 6.01
C ALA A 22 -8.29 -11.83 5.38
N ILE A 23 -7.26 -12.05 6.20
CA ILE A 23 -5.88 -12.28 5.74
C ILE A 23 -5.78 -13.59 4.94
N ALA A 24 -6.40 -14.67 5.44
CA ALA A 24 -6.42 -15.97 4.74
C ALA A 24 -7.11 -15.87 3.38
N LEU A 25 -8.25 -15.18 3.29
CA LEU A 25 -8.95 -14.98 2.03
C LEU A 25 -8.16 -14.12 1.05
N ALA A 26 -7.50 -13.06 1.53
CA ALA A 26 -6.63 -12.22 0.71
C ALA A 26 -5.45 -13.02 0.13
N SER A 27 -4.81 -13.86 0.95
CA SER A 27 -3.76 -14.77 0.51
C SER A 27 -4.25 -15.71 -0.60
N GLN A 28 -5.39 -16.38 -0.38
CA GLN A 28 -5.98 -17.29 -1.35
C GLN A 28 -6.31 -16.61 -2.69
N ARG A 29 -6.83 -15.37 -2.65
CA ARG A 29 -7.27 -14.64 -3.85
C ARG A 29 -6.14 -14.07 -4.69
N THR A 30 -4.99 -13.79 -4.09
CA THR A 30 -3.88 -13.09 -4.75
C THR A 30 -2.65 -13.97 -4.97
N GLY A 31 -2.56 -15.10 -4.26
CA GLY A 31 -1.38 -15.96 -4.26
C GLY A 31 -0.23 -15.46 -3.37
N VAL A 32 -0.40 -14.34 -2.67
CA VAL A 32 0.58 -13.87 -1.67
C VAL A 32 0.52 -14.74 -0.42
N ASP A 33 1.67 -15.10 0.13
CA ASP A 33 1.76 -15.99 1.29
C ASP A 33 1.01 -15.45 2.53
N PHE A 34 0.26 -16.34 3.18
CA PHE A 34 -0.50 -16.02 4.39
C PHE A 34 0.41 -15.60 5.54
N GLY A 35 1.52 -16.30 5.74
CA GLY A 35 2.49 -16.02 6.80
C GLY A 35 3.09 -14.63 6.67
N TYR A 36 3.45 -14.24 5.44
CA TYR A 36 3.88 -12.88 5.12
C TYR A 36 2.82 -11.83 5.46
N LEU A 37 1.58 -11.99 4.98
CA LEU A 37 0.51 -11.02 5.22
C LEU A 37 0.15 -10.90 6.71
N LEU A 38 0.16 -12.01 7.44
CA LEU A 38 -0.08 -12.03 8.88
C LEU A 38 1.08 -11.36 9.64
N GLY A 39 2.32 -11.70 9.28
CA GLY A 39 3.52 -11.11 9.86
C GLY A 39 3.57 -9.60 9.67
N GLN A 40 3.24 -9.11 8.47
CA GLN A 40 3.14 -7.69 8.18
C GLN A 40 2.04 -7.03 9.03
N ALA A 41 0.81 -7.56 9.03
CA ALA A 41 -0.29 -7.00 9.82
C ALA A 41 0.03 -6.91 11.33
N LYS A 42 0.72 -7.92 11.87
CA LYS A 42 1.15 -7.93 13.27
C LYS A 42 2.22 -6.87 13.55
N MET A 43 3.18 -6.71 12.66
CA MET A 43 4.24 -5.71 12.79
C MET A 43 3.71 -4.27 12.67
N GLU A 44 2.76 -4.04 11.75
CA GLU A 44 2.24 -2.71 11.45
C GLU A 44 1.21 -2.24 12.50
N SER A 45 0.31 -3.12 12.94
CA SER A 45 -0.79 -2.71 13.82
C SER A 45 -1.06 -3.63 15.02
N SER A 46 -0.24 -4.66 15.24
CA SER A 46 -0.55 -5.72 16.21
C SER A 46 -1.93 -6.37 15.97
N LEU A 47 -2.29 -6.53 14.68
CA LEU A 47 -3.59 -7.05 14.23
C LEU A 47 -4.79 -6.17 14.61
N ASN A 48 -4.56 -4.90 14.97
CA ASN A 48 -5.63 -3.95 15.21
C ASN A 48 -6.10 -3.33 13.87
N PRO A 49 -7.33 -3.58 13.42
CA PRO A 49 -7.82 -3.09 12.13
C PRO A 49 -8.14 -1.60 12.13
N THR A 50 -8.19 -0.93 13.28
CA THR A 50 -8.47 0.51 13.39
C THR A 50 -7.28 1.30 13.96
N ALA A 51 -6.09 0.70 13.99
CA ALA A 51 -4.88 1.38 14.46
C ALA A 51 -4.60 2.64 13.63
N LYS A 52 -4.19 3.71 14.31
CA LYS A 52 -3.85 4.99 13.69
C LYS A 52 -2.50 5.48 14.20
N ALA A 53 -1.58 5.77 13.29
CA ALA A 53 -0.32 6.41 13.65
C ALA A 53 -0.54 7.87 14.06
N GLY A 54 0.12 8.32 15.14
CA GLY A 54 0.03 9.71 15.61
C GLY A 54 0.86 10.70 14.77
N THR A 55 1.74 10.22 13.91
CA THR A 55 2.74 11.02 13.18
C THR A 55 2.54 11.00 11.67
N SER A 56 1.56 10.26 11.16
CA SER A 56 1.27 10.16 9.73
C SER A 56 -0.19 9.82 9.45
N SER A 57 -0.55 9.77 8.17
CA SER A 57 -1.88 9.33 7.73
C SER A 57 -2.08 7.82 7.83
N ALA A 58 -1.05 7.05 8.19
CA ALA A 58 -1.09 5.60 8.29
C ALA A 58 -2.24 5.10 9.18
N THR A 59 -3.08 4.22 8.60
CA THR A 59 -4.32 3.74 9.22
C THR A 59 -4.56 2.28 8.90
N GLY A 60 -5.15 1.56 9.85
CA GLY A 60 -5.69 0.22 9.67
C GLY A 60 -4.70 -0.92 9.82
N LEU A 61 -5.12 -2.12 9.42
CA LEU A 61 -4.38 -3.37 9.65
C LEU A 61 -2.94 -3.36 9.07
N TYR A 62 -2.79 -2.73 7.91
CA TYR A 62 -1.51 -2.62 7.17
C TYR A 62 -0.95 -1.20 7.13
N GLN A 63 -1.52 -0.33 7.97
CA GLN A 63 -1.07 1.05 8.16
C GLN A 63 -0.81 1.81 6.85
N PHE A 64 -1.74 1.68 5.90
CA PHE A 64 -1.69 2.38 4.64
C PHE A 64 -1.74 3.90 4.86
N ILE A 65 -0.78 4.61 4.28
CA ILE A 65 -0.87 6.07 4.12
C ILE A 65 -1.82 6.42 2.96
N ASP A 66 -2.33 7.66 2.96
CA ASP A 66 -3.34 8.11 2.01
C ASP A 66 -2.96 7.86 0.54
N GLN A 67 -1.78 8.31 0.10
CA GLN A 67 -1.36 8.19 -1.30
C GLN A 67 -1.26 6.73 -1.76
N SER A 68 -0.58 5.87 -0.99
CA SER A 68 -0.50 4.45 -1.31
C SER A 68 -1.87 3.78 -1.33
N TRP A 69 -2.78 4.17 -0.42
CA TRP A 69 -4.12 3.62 -0.39
C TRP A 69 -4.91 3.98 -1.65
N LEU A 70 -4.91 5.26 -2.02
CA LEU A 70 -5.60 5.73 -3.21
C LEU A 70 -5.03 5.06 -4.48
N GLY A 71 -3.70 4.93 -4.59
CA GLY A 71 -3.09 4.25 -5.73
C GLY A 71 -3.52 2.79 -5.86
N VAL A 72 -3.48 2.03 -4.76
CA VAL A 72 -3.89 0.60 -4.80
C VAL A 72 -5.38 0.44 -5.09
N ILE A 73 -6.24 1.32 -4.54
CA ILE A 73 -7.68 1.30 -4.86
C ILE A 73 -7.93 1.69 -6.33
N ASN A 74 -7.22 2.68 -6.85
CA ASN A 74 -7.33 3.08 -8.25
C ASN A 74 -6.96 1.95 -9.20
N GLN A 75 -5.87 1.22 -8.90
CA GLN A 75 -5.37 0.13 -9.73
C GLN A 75 -6.22 -1.16 -9.62
N HIS A 76 -6.62 -1.53 -8.40
CA HIS A 76 -7.21 -2.86 -8.14
C HIS A 76 -8.67 -2.83 -7.72
N GLY A 77 -9.23 -1.66 -7.38
CA GLY A 77 -10.56 -1.55 -6.79
C GLY A 77 -11.66 -2.18 -7.63
N HIS A 78 -11.59 -2.07 -8.96
CA HIS A 78 -12.55 -2.71 -9.87
C HIS A 78 -12.65 -4.22 -9.69
N GLN A 79 -11.52 -4.91 -9.50
CA GLN A 79 -11.46 -6.36 -9.36
C GLN A 79 -12.19 -6.87 -8.10
N TYR A 80 -12.40 -5.98 -7.12
CA TYR A 80 -12.97 -6.31 -5.81
C TYR A 80 -14.29 -5.58 -5.52
N GLY A 81 -14.99 -5.11 -6.56
CA GLY A 81 -16.29 -4.45 -6.41
C GLY A 81 -16.21 -3.01 -5.87
N LEU A 82 -15.02 -2.40 -5.87
CA LEU A 82 -14.76 -1.02 -5.46
C LEU A 82 -14.62 -0.08 -6.66
N GLY A 83 -15.25 -0.41 -7.80
CA GLY A 83 -15.19 0.42 -9.00
C GLY A 83 -15.69 1.85 -8.77
N TRP A 84 -16.65 2.04 -7.85
CA TRP A 84 -17.11 3.38 -7.45
C TRP A 84 -15.98 4.22 -6.82
N ALA A 85 -15.09 3.59 -6.05
CA ALA A 85 -13.96 4.24 -5.41
C ALA A 85 -12.84 4.48 -6.42
N ALA A 86 -12.50 3.45 -7.20
CA ALA A 86 -11.45 3.54 -8.22
C ALA A 86 -11.73 4.64 -9.26
N ASN A 87 -12.96 4.72 -9.76
CA ASN A 87 -13.41 5.73 -10.71
C ASN A 87 -13.38 7.17 -10.15
N ALA A 88 -13.47 7.32 -8.83
CA ALA A 88 -13.45 8.63 -8.18
C ALA A 88 -12.03 9.16 -7.95
N ILE A 89 -11.02 8.31 -8.09
CA ILE A 89 -9.62 8.65 -7.88
C ILE A 89 -9.03 9.11 -9.21
N GLY A 90 -8.63 10.38 -9.24
CA GLY A 90 -7.80 10.95 -10.30
C GLY A 90 -6.33 10.89 -9.92
N GLN A 91 -5.48 11.07 -10.93
CA GLN A 91 -4.03 11.25 -10.74
C GLN A 91 -3.63 12.59 -11.36
N SER A 92 -2.88 13.39 -10.61
CA SER A 92 -2.36 14.66 -11.12
C SER A 92 -1.25 14.41 -12.15
N SER A 93 -0.86 15.45 -12.89
CA SER A 93 0.31 15.40 -13.78
C SER A 93 1.63 15.12 -13.05
N SER A 94 1.67 15.28 -11.72
CA SER A 94 2.83 14.95 -10.89
C SER A 94 2.77 13.54 -10.31
N GLY A 95 1.80 12.72 -10.74
CA GLY A 95 1.61 11.35 -10.27
C GLY A 95 0.85 11.22 -8.94
N GLN A 96 0.41 12.32 -8.31
CA GLN A 96 -0.29 12.28 -7.02
C GLN A 96 -1.76 11.90 -7.18
N TYR A 97 -2.22 10.93 -6.39
CA TYR A 97 -3.62 10.52 -6.38
C TYR A 97 -4.47 11.49 -5.58
N TYR A 98 -5.65 11.82 -6.11
CA TYR A 98 -6.60 12.70 -5.46
C TYR A 98 -8.04 12.26 -5.72
N VAL A 99 -8.96 12.70 -4.85
CA VAL A 99 -10.40 12.53 -5.01
C VAL A 99 -11.00 13.92 -4.84
N ALA A 100 -11.76 14.39 -5.84
CA ALA A 100 -12.24 15.76 -5.88
C ALA A 100 -13.29 16.06 -4.79
N ASP A 101 -14.16 15.10 -4.51
CA ASP A 101 -15.16 15.19 -3.44
C ASP A 101 -14.53 14.81 -2.09
N PRO A 102 -14.49 15.71 -1.10
CA PRO A 102 -13.86 15.44 0.20
C PRO A 102 -14.60 14.38 1.03
N GLU A 103 -15.93 14.27 0.91
CA GLU A 103 -16.70 13.26 1.65
C GLU A 103 -16.44 11.88 1.06
N LEU A 104 -16.47 11.79 -0.28
CA LEU A 104 -16.13 10.56 -0.99
C LEU A 104 -14.68 10.15 -0.72
N ARG A 105 -13.75 11.12 -0.69
CA ARG A 105 -12.35 10.87 -0.31
C ARG A 105 -12.27 10.20 1.05
N GLN A 106 -12.99 10.71 2.05
CA GLN A 106 -12.96 10.15 3.39
C GLN A 106 -13.54 8.73 3.42
N GLN A 107 -14.66 8.48 2.73
CA GLN A 107 -15.24 7.14 2.62
C GLN A 107 -14.26 6.12 2.03
N ILE A 108 -13.54 6.51 0.96
CA ILE A 108 -12.50 5.68 0.35
C ILE A 108 -11.38 5.42 1.36
N LEU A 109 -10.91 6.43 2.08
CA LEU A 109 -9.85 6.30 3.07
C LEU A 109 -10.24 5.44 4.28
N ASP A 110 -11.51 5.46 4.69
CA ASP A 110 -12.04 4.68 5.82
C ASP A 110 -12.12 3.17 5.52
N LEU A 111 -12.07 2.78 4.25
CA LEU A 111 -11.92 1.37 3.85
C LEU A 111 -10.64 0.73 4.42
N ARG A 112 -9.62 1.52 4.81
CA ARG A 112 -8.43 1.03 5.53
C ARG A 112 -8.76 0.36 6.86
N ASN A 113 -9.86 0.75 7.49
CA ASN A 113 -10.31 0.20 8.76
C ASN A 113 -11.05 -1.14 8.62
N HIS A 114 -11.34 -1.56 7.39
CA HIS A 114 -12.09 -2.78 7.10
C HIS A 114 -11.12 -3.93 6.82
N PRO A 115 -11.02 -4.95 7.70
CA PRO A 115 -10.03 -6.02 7.57
C PRO A 115 -10.03 -6.70 6.21
N GLU A 116 -11.20 -6.95 5.63
CA GLU A 116 -11.36 -7.63 4.34
C GLU A 116 -10.75 -6.80 3.20
N THR A 117 -11.15 -5.54 3.08
CA THR A 117 -10.65 -4.63 2.05
C THR A 117 -9.18 -4.32 2.25
N ALA A 118 -8.77 -4.03 3.49
CA ALA A 118 -7.38 -3.74 3.81
C ALA A 118 -6.45 -4.92 3.50
N SER A 119 -6.88 -6.16 3.79
CA SER A 119 -6.07 -7.36 3.53
C SER A 119 -5.91 -7.64 2.05
N VAL A 120 -7.00 -7.55 1.27
CA VAL A 120 -6.90 -7.83 -0.17
C VAL A 120 -6.13 -6.74 -0.92
N MET A 121 -6.27 -5.48 -0.52
CA MET A 121 -5.46 -4.38 -1.08
C MET A 121 -3.99 -4.47 -0.66
N ALA A 122 -3.70 -4.88 0.58
CA ALA A 122 -2.32 -5.15 1.02
C ALA A 122 -1.67 -6.28 0.22
N ALA A 123 -2.43 -7.35 -0.04
CA ALA A 123 -1.97 -8.47 -0.82
C ALA A 123 -1.72 -8.09 -2.29
N GLN A 124 -2.61 -7.32 -2.91
CA GLN A 124 -2.38 -6.80 -4.27
C GLN A 124 -1.14 -5.89 -4.33
N HIS A 125 -1.01 -4.97 -3.38
CA HIS A 125 0.17 -4.11 -3.31
C HIS A 125 1.48 -4.90 -3.12
N ALA A 126 1.45 -5.99 -2.34
CA ALA A 126 2.59 -6.89 -2.19
C ALA A 126 2.89 -7.67 -3.48
N ALA A 127 1.86 -8.10 -4.21
CA ALA A 127 2.01 -8.77 -5.50
C ALA A 127 2.63 -7.84 -6.56
N ASP A 128 2.19 -6.59 -6.65
CA ASP A 128 2.77 -5.59 -7.56
C ASP A 128 4.24 -5.33 -7.21
N ASN A 129 4.54 -5.14 -5.92
CA ASN A 129 5.92 -4.96 -5.45
C ASN A 129 6.78 -6.19 -5.76
N LYS A 130 6.23 -7.41 -5.61
CA LYS A 130 6.91 -8.66 -5.96
C LYS A 130 7.28 -8.65 -7.44
N ALA A 131 6.30 -8.44 -8.32
CA ALA A 131 6.51 -8.45 -9.76
C ALA A 131 7.56 -7.42 -10.20
N ALA A 132 7.47 -6.19 -9.70
CA ALA A 132 8.42 -5.12 -10.02
C ALA A 132 9.84 -5.40 -9.51
N LEU A 133 9.98 -5.95 -8.30
CA LEU A 133 11.30 -6.36 -7.79
C LEU A 133 11.90 -7.51 -8.59
N GLU A 134 11.11 -8.53 -8.93
CA GLU A 134 11.59 -9.70 -9.66
C GLU A 134 12.03 -9.33 -11.08
N ALA A 135 11.25 -8.49 -11.77
CA ALA A 135 11.60 -7.95 -13.07
C ALA A 135 12.93 -7.20 -13.04
N ARG A 136 13.18 -6.44 -11.97
CA ARG A 136 14.41 -5.66 -11.80
C ARG A 136 15.62 -6.50 -11.38
N LEU A 137 15.42 -7.47 -10.50
CA LEU A 137 16.52 -8.25 -9.89
C LEU A 137 16.89 -9.49 -10.71
N GLY A 138 16.00 -9.98 -11.58
CA GLY A 138 16.21 -11.21 -12.33
C GLY A 138 16.23 -12.48 -11.45
N ARG A 139 15.66 -12.39 -10.25
CA ARG A 139 15.52 -13.50 -9.29
C ARG A 139 14.23 -13.34 -8.50
N GLU A 140 13.76 -14.42 -7.90
CA GLU A 140 12.57 -14.39 -7.03
C GLU A 140 12.77 -13.42 -5.84
N ALA A 141 11.75 -12.62 -5.54
CA ALA A 141 11.75 -11.72 -4.41
C ALA A 141 11.42 -12.48 -3.13
N GLN A 142 12.26 -12.30 -2.11
CA GLN A 142 12.06 -12.93 -0.80
C GLN A 142 11.07 -12.12 0.05
N PRO A 143 10.42 -12.71 1.08
CA PRO A 143 9.51 -11.96 1.96
C PRO A 143 10.13 -10.70 2.59
N VAL A 144 11.43 -10.76 2.93
CA VAL A 144 12.19 -9.58 3.42
C VAL A 144 12.36 -8.50 2.34
N ASP A 145 12.46 -8.88 1.07
CA ASP A 145 12.59 -7.96 -0.05
C ASP A 145 11.26 -7.20 -0.25
N LEU A 146 10.12 -7.88 -0.10
CA LEU A 146 8.79 -7.25 -0.10
C LEU A 146 8.60 -6.32 1.10
N TYR A 147 9.10 -6.70 2.28
CA TYR A 147 9.04 -5.82 3.45
C TYR A 147 9.95 -4.60 3.32
N LEU A 148 11.10 -4.73 2.64
CA LEU A 148 11.93 -3.59 2.24
C LEU A 148 11.20 -2.68 1.24
N ALA A 149 10.49 -3.24 0.26
CA ALA A 149 9.67 -2.45 -0.68
C ALA A 149 8.55 -1.70 0.03
N HIS A 150 7.91 -2.32 1.03
CA HIS A 150 6.92 -1.63 1.86
C HIS A 150 7.50 -0.39 2.57
N PHE A 151 8.77 -0.45 2.99
CA PHE A 151 9.45 0.61 3.73
C PHE A 151 10.06 1.71 2.87
N LEU A 152 10.81 1.32 1.84
CA LEU A 152 11.58 2.22 0.97
C LEU A 152 10.79 2.66 -0.27
N GLY A 153 9.61 2.07 -0.50
CA GLY A 153 9.00 2.02 -1.82
C GLY A 153 9.71 0.99 -2.71
N VAL A 154 9.02 0.53 -3.75
CA VAL A 154 9.51 -0.51 -4.66
C VAL A 154 10.79 -0.11 -5.40
N GLY A 155 10.88 1.14 -5.87
CA GLY A 155 12.09 1.66 -6.53
C GLY A 155 13.29 1.76 -5.59
N GLY A 156 13.06 2.20 -4.35
CA GLY A 156 14.09 2.28 -3.31
C GLY A 156 14.59 0.89 -2.89
N ALA A 157 13.68 -0.08 -2.74
CA ALA A 157 14.04 -1.45 -2.44
C ALA A 157 14.78 -2.14 -3.60
N GLY A 158 14.37 -1.90 -4.85
CA GLY A 158 15.10 -2.38 -6.02
C GLY A 158 16.55 -1.89 -6.03
N LYS A 159 16.76 -0.58 -5.84
CA LYS A 159 18.11 0.01 -5.72
C LYS A 159 18.89 -0.57 -4.54
N PHE A 160 18.23 -0.77 -3.39
CA PHE A 160 18.84 -1.37 -2.22
C PHE A 160 19.36 -2.77 -2.53
N LEU A 161 18.50 -3.61 -3.12
CA LEU A 161 18.76 -5.03 -3.35
C LEU A 161 19.81 -5.26 -4.44
N GLU A 162 19.79 -4.46 -5.51
CA GLU A 162 20.84 -4.50 -6.54
C GLU A 162 22.24 -4.23 -5.97
N VAL A 163 22.36 -3.23 -5.09
CA VAL A 163 23.64 -2.91 -4.45
C VAL A 163 23.98 -3.95 -3.39
N HIS A 164 23.01 -4.42 -2.61
CA HIS A 164 23.20 -5.48 -1.63
C HIS A 164 23.76 -6.76 -2.26
N ASP A 165 23.20 -7.18 -3.40
CA ASP A 165 23.58 -8.44 -4.04
C ASP A 165 25.02 -8.39 -4.60
N ARG A 166 25.52 -7.20 -4.92
CA ARG A 166 26.90 -6.98 -5.41
C ARG A 166 27.90 -6.64 -4.30
N ASN A 167 27.47 -5.86 -3.33
CA ASN A 167 28.28 -5.32 -2.24
C ASN A 167 27.47 -5.24 -0.93
N PRO A 168 27.29 -6.37 -0.22
CA PRO A 168 26.48 -6.44 0.98
C PRO A 168 27.05 -5.60 2.14
N SER A 169 28.36 -5.31 2.15
CA SER A 169 29.01 -4.49 3.17
C SER A 169 28.89 -2.97 2.92
N ALA A 170 28.30 -2.55 1.80
CA ALA A 170 28.09 -1.13 1.50
C ALA A 170 27.26 -0.44 2.59
N SER A 171 27.58 0.83 2.87
CA SER A 171 26.84 1.61 3.87
C SER A 171 25.45 1.96 3.36
N GLY A 172 24.41 1.51 4.07
CA GLY A 172 23.04 1.88 3.76
C GLY A 172 22.80 3.39 3.90
N ALA A 173 23.48 4.01 4.88
CA ALA A 173 23.37 5.45 5.11
C ALA A 173 23.96 6.30 3.98
N ALA A 174 25.03 5.81 3.35
CA ALA A 174 25.61 6.44 2.17
C ALA A 174 24.69 6.28 0.94
N LEU A 175 24.05 5.11 0.79
CA LEU A 175 23.17 4.83 -0.35
C LEU A 175 21.83 5.58 -0.27
N PHE A 176 21.32 5.79 0.94
CA PHE A 176 20.02 6.44 1.21
C PHE A 176 20.14 7.54 2.28
N PRO A 177 20.81 8.67 1.99
CA PRO A 177 21.12 9.68 3.01
C PRO A 177 19.88 10.38 3.60
N SER A 178 18.82 10.57 2.80
CA SER A 178 17.55 11.12 3.27
C SER A 178 16.86 10.17 4.24
N ALA A 179 16.71 8.90 3.85
CA ALA A 179 16.14 7.87 4.71
C ALA A 179 17.00 7.63 5.96
N ALA A 180 18.33 7.71 5.85
CA ALA A 180 19.21 7.57 7.01
C ALA A 180 19.05 8.69 8.03
N ARG A 181 18.88 9.93 7.56
CA ARG A 181 18.59 11.09 8.42
C ARG A 181 17.23 10.95 9.11
N ALA A 182 16.21 10.53 8.38
CA ALA A 182 14.87 10.33 8.94
C ALA A 182 14.82 9.15 9.92
N ASN A 183 15.63 8.11 9.68
CA ASN A 183 15.41 6.78 10.26
C ASN A 183 16.70 6.25 10.89
N ARG A 184 17.31 7.06 11.77
CA ARG A 184 18.64 6.77 12.31
C ARG A 184 18.76 5.37 12.95
N GLY A 185 17.72 4.92 13.66
CA GLY A 185 17.72 3.59 14.30
C GLY A 185 17.74 2.40 13.33
N ILE A 186 17.42 2.63 12.05
CA ILE A 186 17.52 1.62 10.99
C ILE A 186 18.90 1.65 10.33
N PHE A 187 19.42 2.85 10.05
CA PHE A 187 20.64 3.03 9.27
C PHE A 187 21.93 3.10 10.10
N TYR A 188 21.82 3.24 11.42
CA TYR A 188 22.96 3.31 12.33
C TYR A 188 22.81 2.35 13.51
N ASP A 189 23.92 1.94 14.10
CA ASP A 189 23.96 1.21 15.37
C ASP A 189 23.87 2.17 16.58
N LYS A 190 23.89 1.62 17.80
CA LYS A 190 23.82 2.42 19.04
C LYS A 190 25.08 3.27 19.28
N ALA A 191 26.21 2.89 18.70
CA ALA A 191 27.45 3.66 18.76
C ALA A 191 27.51 4.77 17.68
N GLY A 192 26.53 4.80 16.77
CA GLY A 192 26.43 5.78 15.69
C GLY A 192 27.13 5.37 14.39
N ASN A 193 27.66 4.14 14.30
CA ASN A 193 28.26 3.64 13.06
C ASN A 193 27.16 3.31 12.04
N ALA A 194 27.44 3.59 10.77
CA ALA A 194 26.51 3.25 9.70
C ALA A 194 26.43 1.73 9.52
N ARG A 195 25.21 1.21 9.43
CA ARG A 195 24.97 -0.21 9.15
C ARG A 195 25.20 -0.53 7.67
N SER A 196 25.67 -1.75 7.42
CA SER A 196 25.75 -2.27 6.07
C SER A 196 24.36 -2.61 5.50
N LEU A 197 24.25 -2.77 4.18
CA LEU A 197 23.03 -3.28 3.56
C LEU A 197 22.68 -4.67 4.09
N ALA A 198 23.68 -5.53 4.32
CA ALA A 198 23.47 -6.85 4.92
C ALA A 198 22.84 -6.76 6.33
N ASP A 199 23.37 -5.87 7.18
CA ASP A 199 22.85 -5.70 8.55
C ASP A 199 21.41 -5.17 8.55
N ILE A 200 21.12 -4.23 7.64
CA ILE A 200 19.78 -3.67 7.49
C ILE A 200 18.81 -4.76 7.03
N ARG A 201 19.15 -5.52 5.97
CA ARG A 201 18.29 -6.59 5.46
C ARG A 201 18.08 -7.70 6.49
N ALA A 202 19.13 -8.11 7.20
CA ALA A 202 19.04 -9.09 8.29
C ALA A 202 18.13 -8.60 9.42
N SER A 203 18.22 -7.32 9.78
CA SER A 203 17.34 -6.71 10.79
C SER A 203 15.87 -6.73 10.38
N PHE A 204 15.58 -6.57 9.08
CA PHE A 204 14.21 -6.64 8.55
C PHE A 204 13.70 -8.07 8.52
N ALA A 205 14.53 -9.03 8.07
CA ALA A 205 14.19 -10.45 8.10
C ALA A 205 13.86 -10.92 9.53
N ALA A 206 14.67 -10.53 10.51
CA ALA A 206 14.43 -10.86 11.92
C ALA A 206 13.11 -10.26 12.46
N ARG A 207 12.72 -9.06 12.00
CA ARG A 207 11.44 -8.45 12.37
C ARG A 207 10.26 -9.21 11.77
N LEU A 208 10.35 -9.57 10.49
CA LEU A 208 9.30 -10.32 9.81
C LEU A 208 9.11 -11.70 10.44
N ASN A 209 10.21 -12.40 10.74
CA ASN A 209 10.16 -13.69 11.43
C ASN A 209 9.56 -13.55 12.84
N ARG A 210 9.87 -12.50 13.61
CA ARG A 210 9.17 -12.26 14.89
C ARG A 210 7.69 -11.89 14.71
N GLY A 211 7.31 -11.29 13.59
CA GLY A 211 5.91 -11.13 13.22
C GLY A 211 5.21 -12.49 13.08
N ALA A 212 5.85 -13.42 12.38
CA ALA A 212 5.35 -14.78 12.19
C ALA A 212 5.42 -15.65 13.46
N ASP A 213 6.54 -15.61 14.19
CA ASP A 213 6.90 -16.52 15.30
C ASP A 213 6.66 -15.94 16.70
N GLY A 214 6.49 -14.63 16.83
CA GLY A 214 6.50 -13.89 18.11
C GLY A 214 5.23 -14.03 18.94
N ALA A 215 4.91 -15.26 19.33
CA ALA A 215 4.11 -15.55 20.51
C ALA A 215 4.93 -15.34 21.80
N LEU A 216 6.27 -15.16 21.76
CA LEU A 216 7.10 -14.90 22.94
C LEU A 216 8.37 -14.06 22.60
N ASP A 217 8.61 -13.06 23.46
CA ASP A 217 9.87 -12.35 23.74
C ASP A 217 10.26 -11.07 22.95
N ALA A 218 10.58 -10.02 23.73
CA ALA A 218 10.75 -8.63 23.33
C ALA A 218 12.18 -8.14 23.62
N GLY A 219 13.01 -8.07 22.57
CA GLY A 219 14.36 -7.53 22.65
C GLY A 219 14.74 -6.77 21.39
N ASN A 220 14.80 -5.43 21.50
CA ASN A 220 15.28 -4.49 20.48
C ASN A 220 14.30 -4.23 19.31
N THR A 221 13.12 -3.67 19.64
CA THR A 221 12.12 -3.19 18.67
C THR A 221 12.20 -1.68 18.54
N VAL A 222 12.40 -1.18 17.32
CA VAL A 222 11.90 0.16 16.94
C VAL A 222 10.38 0.05 16.99
N ALA A 223 9.71 0.97 17.70
CA ALA A 223 8.26 0.89 17.85
C ALA A 223 7.58 0.98 16.48
N PRO A 224 6.44 0.29 16.25
CA PRO A 224 5.67 0.42 15.00
C PRO A 224 5.40 1.88 14.62
N SER A 225 5.23 2.77 15.62
CA SER A 225 5.06 4.21 15.44
C SER A 225 6.22 4.90 14.71
N ASP A 226 7.46 4.50 14.99
CA ASP A 226 8.64 5.10 14.38
C ASP A 226 8.73 4.70 12.91
N TRP A 227 8.41 3.43 12.60
CA TRP A 227 8.36 2.87 11.24
C TRP A 227 7.33 3.55 10.34
N LEU A 228 6.17 3.90 10.88
CA LEU A 228 5.08 4.51 10.11
C LEU A 228 5.33 5.99 9.83
N ALA A 229 5.99 6.67 10.75
CA ALA A 229 6.52 8.02 10.53
C ALA A 229 7.55 8.00 9.38
N VAL A 230 8.36 6.93 9.29
CA VAL A 230 9.33 6.75 8.21
C VAL A 230 8.64 6.63 6.86
N ARG A 231 7.68 5.70 6.75
CA ARG A 231 7.00 5.41 5.48
C ARG A 231 6.39 6.67 4.88
N ALA A 232 5.74 7.49 5.70
CA ALA A 232 5.17 8.75 5.25
C ALA A 232 6.22 9.69 4.64
N ARG A 233 7.40 9.81 5.27
CA ARG A 233 8.50 10.64 4.77
C ARG A 233 9.17 10.06 3.52
N ASN A 234 9.19 8.74 3.39
CA ASN A 234 9.77 8.06 2.22
C ASN A 234 8.80 8.05 1.03
N ALA A 235 7.49 8.05 1.25
CA ALA A 235 6.50 8.11 0.17
C ALA A 235 6.61 9.40 -0.64
N ASP A 236 6.83 10.54 0.01
CA ASP A 236 7.10 11.82 -0.64
C ASP A 236 8.38 11.78 -1.52
N LEU A 237 9.33 10.91 -1.19
CA LEU A 237 10.57 10.69 -1.96
C LEU A 237 10.43 9.60 -3.03
N ALA A 238 9.55 8.61 -2.82
CA ALA A 238 9.24 7.57 -3.79
C ALA A 238 8.43 8.13 -4.97
N ASP A 239 7.50 9.05 -4.70
CA ASP A 239 6.78 9.84 -5.72
C ASP A 239 7.74 10.64 -6.60
N ALA A 240 8.80 11.22 -6.02
CA ALA A 240 9.83 11.92 -6.78
C ALA A 240 10.71 10.99 -7.64
N SER A 241 10.83 9.70 -7.29
CA SER A 241 11.52 8.70 -8.12
C SER A 241 10.64 8.13 -9.23
N ALA A 242 9.33 7.99 -8.98
CA ALA A 242 8.34 7.64 -10.00
C ALA A 242 8.18 8.75 -11.05
N ALA A 243 8.34 10.02 -10.62
CA ALA A 243 8.35 11.19 -11.52
C ALA A 243 9.61 11.31 -12.39
N LEU A 244 10.61 10.42 -12.24
CA LEU A 244 11.83 10.40 -13.05
C LEU A 244 11.82 9.31 -14.15
N GLU A 245 10.70 8.60 -14.33
CA GLU A 245 10.54 7.53 -15.32
C GLU A 245 9.74 7.96 -16.57
N ASP A 246 9.50 9.26 -16.79
CA ASP A 246 8.55 9.73 -17.81
C ASP A 246 9.19 10.19 -19.14
N GLU A 247 8.96 9.42 -20.21
CA GLU A 247 8.84 9.92 -21.59
C GLU A 247 7.34 9.97 -21.93
N ASN A 248 6.69 10.97 -22.56
CA ASN A 248 6.77 12.43 -22.56
C ASN A 248 5.29 12.94 -22.67
N PRO A 249 4.76 13.74 -21.72
CA PRO A 249 3.33 14.08 -21.59
C PRO A 249 2.66 14.91 -22.70
N SER A 250 3.40 15.37 -23.71
CA SER A 250 2.89 16.35 -24.70
C SER A 250 2.15 15.73 -25.90
N ASP A 251 2.27 14.42 -26.09
CA ASP A 251 1.63 13.69 -27.20
C ASP A 251 0.19 13.24 -26.84
N PHE A 252 -0.06 12.88 -25.59
CA PHE A 252 -1.36 12.36 -25.13
C PHE A 252 -2.47 13.43 -25.11
N ALA A 253 -2.14 14.67 -24.73
CA ALA A 253 -3.11 15.76 -24.65
C ALA A 253 -3.56 16.28 -26.03
N ARG A 254 -2.70 16.18 -27.06
CA ARG A 254 -3.01 16.61 -28.43
C ARG A 254 -3.95 15.65 -29.15
N GLU A 255 -3.82 14.34 -28.96
CA GLU A 255 -4.67 13.34 -29.62
C GLU A 255 -6.10 13.28 -29.03
N GLN A 256 -6.27 13.45 -27.72
CA GLN A 256 -7.60 13.44 -27.09
C GLN A 256 -8.45 14.67 -27.48
N THR A 257 -7.83 15.83 -27.66
CA THR A 257 -8.54 17.09 -27.99
C THR A 257 -9.07 17.10 -29.42
N GLN A 258 -8.33 16.50 -30.37
CA GLN A 258 -8.73 16.43 -31.78
C GLN A 258 -9.90 15.45 -32.05
N ARG A 259 -10.07 14.39 -31.24
CA ARG A 259 -11.16 13.42 -31.42
C ARG A 259 -12.50 13.91 -30.87
N LEU A 260 -12.48 14.71 -29.80
CA LEU A 260 -13.69 15.28 -29.18
C LEU A 260 -14.27 16.46 -29.98
N GLN A 261 -13.44 17.21 -30.71
CA GLN A 261 -13.88 18.34 -31.55
C GLN A 261 -14.57 17.90 -32.85
N ASN A 262 -14.28 16.70 -33.35
CA ASN A 262 -14.86 16.18 -34.59
C ASN A 262 -16.21 15.46 -34.39
N SER A 263 -16.65 15.24 -33.15
CA SER A 263 -17.80 14.38 -32.84
C SER A 263 -19.04 15.11 -32.33
N ILE A 264 -19.11 16.45 -32.35
CA ILE A 264 -20.26 17.17 -31.78
C ILE A 264 -20.71 18.30 -32.73
N SER A 265 -21.93 18.19 -33.26
CA SER A 265 -22.59 19.25 -34.04
C SER A 265 -23.34 20.23 -33.12
N ALA A 266 -23.51 21.48 -33.58
CA ALA A 266 -23.99 22.61 -32.78
C ALA A 266 -25.41 22.45 -32.18
N GLU A 267 -26.20 21.48 -32.66
CA GLU A 267 -27.56 21.19 -32.18
C GLU A 267 -27.59 20.37 -30.87
N ASP A 268 -26.62 19.49 -30.60
CA ASP A 268 -26.63 18.62 -29.40
C ASP A 268 -26.24 19.34 -28.10
N LEU A 269 -25.87 20.63 -28.21
CA LEU A 269 -25.48 21.53 -27.13
C LEU A 269 -26.66 22.22 -26.42
N ILE A 270 -27.91 22.04 -26.89
CA ILE A 270 -29.05 22.87 -26.47
C ILE A 270 -29.87 22.25 -25.33
N ARG A 271 -29.18 21.51 -24.46
CA ARG A 271 -29.45 21.40 -23.01
C ARG A 271 -30.47 20.32 -22.52
N PRO A 272 -30.33 19.86 -21.25
CA PRO A 272 -29.04 19.57 -20.59
C PRO A 272 -29.04 18.38 -19.58
N GLN A 273 -27.84 17.93 -19.20
CA GLN A 273 -27.41 17.54 -17.83
C GLN A 273 -27.15 16.05 -17.46
N PRO A 274 -26.17 15.80 -16.53
CA PRO A 274 -25.15 14.72 -16.47
C PRO A 274 -25.66 13.29 -16.29
N GLN A 275 -26.97 13.22 -16.20
CA GLN A 275 -27.77 12.11 -15.75
C GLN A 275 -28.20 11.28 -16.96
N THR A 276 -28.29 11.88 -18.16
CA THR A 276 -28.57 11.17 -19.42
C THR A 276 -27.41 10.31 -19.91
N ALA A 277 -26.14 10.69 -19.64
CA ALA A 277 -24.99 9.85 -19.96
C ALA A 277 -24.80 8.69 -18.97
N ARG A 278 -25.04 8.93 -17.66
CA ARG A 278 -25.02 7.87 -16.62
C ARG A 278 -26.11 6.82 -16.84
N LEU A 279 -27.26 7.23 -17.38
CA LEU A 279 -28.39 6.37 -17.72
C LEU A 279 -28.14 5.53 -18.98
N ALA A 280 -27.51 6.10 -20.03
CA ALA A 280 -27.11 5.34 -21.21
C ALA A 280 -26.02 4.29 -20.89
N TYR A 281 -25.10 4.61 -19.97
CA TYR A 281 -23.99 3.73 -19.57
C TYR A 281 -24.43 2.52 -18.72
N LEU A 282 -25.50 2.63 -17.94
CA LEU A 282 -26.06 1.53 -17.14
C LEU A 282 -26.94 0.55 -17.95
N MET A 283 -27.46 0.96 -19.11
CA MET A 283 -28.30 0.11 -19.96
C MET A 283 -27.53 -0.70 -21.02
N LEU A 284 -26.29 -0.34 -21.37
CA LEU A 284 -25.49 -1.11 -22.34
C LEU A 284 -24.61 -2.18 -21.70
N ALA A 285 -24.14 -1.97 -20.45
CA ALA A 285 -23.30 -2.92 -19.71
C ALA A 285 -24.06 -4.19 -19.25
N THR A 286 -25.37 -4.27 -19.45
CA THR A 286 -26.23 -5.41 -19.07
C THR A 286 -26.65 -6.31 -20.25
N LEU A 287 -26.26 -6.01 -21.50
CA LEU A 287 -26.82 -6.70 -22.69
C LEU A 287 -25.81 -7.27 -23.71
N GLY A 288 -24.53 -7.46 -23.39
CA GLY A 288 -23.60 -7.99 -24.41
C GLY A 288 -22.33 -8.70 -23.93
N ARG A 289 -22.50 -9.96 -23.49
CA ARG A 289 -21.54 -11.06 -23.22
C ARG A 289 -20.39 -10.83 -22.25
#